data_AF-A0A0S6YZU5-F1
#
_entry.id   AF-A0A0S6YZU5-F1
#
_cell.length_a   1.000
_cell.length_b   1.000
_cell.length_c   1.000
_cell.angle_alpha   90.00
_cell.angle_beta   90.00
_cell.angle_gamma   90.00
#
_symmetry.space_group_name_H-M   'P 1'
#
loop_
_entity.id
_entity.type
_entity.pdbx_description
1 polymer ?
#
loop_
_entity_poly.entity_id
_entity_poly.type
_entity_poly.pdbx_seq_one_letter_code
_entity_poly.pdbx_strand_id
1 'polypeptide(L)'
;MARRNAARLGLGNVVFAQGDWCAALGEARDFDLIVSNPPYIAAGDPHLGEGDLRFEPAAALASGADGLDAIRRIVRDARAHLRPGGGLLFEHGYRQGAAVRALLAAAGYREVFSARDLEGRERVSGGSI
;
A
#
# COMPACT_ATOMS: atom_id res chain seq x y z
N MET A 1 5.61 -17.57 -5.33
CA MET A 1 6.23 -16.77 -6.41
C MET A 1 7.36 -15.88 -5.88
N ALA A 2 7.14 -15.03 -4.87
CA ALA A 2 8.14 -14.07 -4.38
C ALA A 2 9.49 -14.71 -3.97
N ARG A 3 9.49 -15.77 -3.16
CA ARG A 3 10.72 -16.51 -2.79
C ARG A 3 11.50 -17.04 -4.01
N ARG A 4 10.79 -17.53 -5.03
CA ARG A 4 11.39 -18.00 -6.29
C ARG A 4 12.06 -16.85 -7.05
N ASN A 5 11.44 -15.66 -7.07
CA ASN A 5 12.03 -14.49 -7.73
C ASN A 5 13.33 -14.06 -7.03
N ALA A 6 13.35 -14.02 -5.69
CA ALA A 6 14.57 -13.72 -4.94
C ALA A 6 15.68 -14.75 -5.18
N ALA A 7 15.34 -16.05 -5.19
CA ALA A 7 16.31 -17.10 -5.51
C ALA A 7 16.89 -16.94 -6.93
N ARG A 8 16.04 -16.68 -7.93
CA ARG A 8 16.47 -16.44 -9.32
C ARG A 8 17.38 -15.22 -9.46
N LEU A 9 17.16 -14.20 -8.64
CA LEU A 9 17.93 -12.95 -8.64
C LEU A 9 19.15 -12.98 -7.70
N GLY A 10 19.37 -14.08 -6.96
CA GLY A 10 20.48 -14.20 -6.01
C GLY A 10 20.38 -13.26 -4.81
N LEU A 11 19.17 -12.86 -4.40
CA LEU A 11 18.99 -11.90 -3.30
C LEU A 11 19.09 -12.59 -1.93
N GLY A 12 20.15 -12.30 -1.18
CA GLY A 12 20.38 -12.80 0.18
C GLY A 12 19.87 -11.89 1.31
N ASN A 13 19.38 -10.70 0.97
CA ASN A 13 18.98 -9.64 1.90
C ASN A 13 17.46 -9.45 2.00
N VAL A 14 16.67 -10.48 1.69
CA VAL A 14 15.20 -10.43 1.72
C VAL A 14 14.64 -11.50 2.65
N VAL A 15 13.81 -11.08 3.60
CA VAL A 15 13.08 -11.97 4.50
C VAL A 15 11.60 -11.99 4.08
N PHE A 16 11.00 -13.19 4.06
CA PHE A 16 9.62 -13.37 3.61
C PHE A 16 8.73 -13.87 4.75
N ALA A 17 7.72 -13.07 5.10
CA ALA A 17 6.61 -13.47 5.97
C ALA A 17 5.34 -13.67 5.15
N GLN A 18 4.45 -14.55 5.60
CA GLN A 18 3.12 -14.73 5.04
C GLN A 18 2.10 -14.47 6.15
N GLY A 19 1.18 -13.54 5.91
CA GLY A 19 0.12 -13.22 6.86
C GLY A 19 -0.71 -12.04 6.36
N ASP A 20 -1.58 -11.55 7.25
CA ASP A 20 -2.57 -10.51 6.95
C ASP A 20 -2.03 -9.12 7.30
N TRP A 21 -1.63 -8.36 6.27
CA TRP A 21 -1.05 -7.03 6.41
C TRP A 21 0.10 -6.98 7.44
N CYS A 22 0.08 -5.97 8.32
CA CYS A 22 1.10 -5.75 9.33
C CYS A 22 1.12 -6.83 10.42
N ALA A 23 0.10 -7.68 10.55
CA ALA A 23 0.11 -8.78 11.51
C ALA A 23 1.25 -9.78 11.24
N ALA A 24 1.70 -9.89 9.98
CA ALA A 24 2.83 -10.72 9.59
C ALA A 24 4.20 -10.17 10.06
N LEU A 25 4.25 -8.91 10.50
CA LEU A 25 5.49 -8.21 10.88
C LEU A 25 5.85 -8.41 12.37
N GLY A 26 4.99 -9.04 13.17
CA GLY A 26 5.19 -9.17 14.61
C GLY A 26 5.04 -7.83 15.34
N GLU A 27 5.60 -7.70 16.54
CA GLU A 27 5.39 -6.52 17.41
C GLU A 27 6.51 -5.46 17.30
N ALA A 28 7.54 -5.71 16.50
CA ALA A 28 8.74 -4.88 16.50
C ALA A 28 8.58 -3.58 15.68
N ARG A 29 9.20 -2.50 16.17
CA ARG A 29 9.30 -1.19 15.51
C ARG A 29 10.65 -1.06 14.81
N ASP A 30 10.81 -1.82 13.74
CA ASP A 30 12.13 -1.99 13.11
C ASP A 30 12.25 -1.37 11.72
N PHE A 31 11.19 -0.77 11.20
CA PHE A 31 11.17 -0.28 9.83
C PHE A 31 11.44 1.22 9.75
N ASP A 32 12.46 1.59 8.98
CA ASP A 32 12.70 2.97 8.56
C ASP A 32 11.71 3.41 7.47
N LEU A 33 11.22 2.44 6.68
CA LEU A 33 10.26 2.67 5.61
C LEU A 33 9.35 1.47 5.41
N ILE A 34 8.04 1.72 5.26
CA ILE A 34 7.06 0.74 4.80
C ILE A 34 6.54 1.20 3.44
N VAL A 35 6.60 0.30 2.46
CA VAL A 35 6.05 0.52 1.12
C VAL A 35 4.99 -0.52 0.78
N SER A 36 3.95 -0.13 0.05
CA SER A 36 2.91 -1.07 -0.39
C SER A 36 2.30 -0.67 -1.73
N ASN A 37 1.93 -1.66 -2.55
CA ASN A 37 1.00 -1.49 -3.66
C ASN A 37 -0.25 -2.33 -3.34
N PRO A 38 -1.19 -1.81 -2.52
CA PRO A 38 -2.35 -2.56 -2.08
C PRO A 38 -3.48 -2.55 -3.13
N PRO A 39 -4.51 -3.41 -2.98
CA PRO A 39 -5.75 -3.26 -3.72
C PRO A 39 -6.39 -1.90 -3.45
N TYR A 40 -6.82 -1.21 -4.51
CA TYR A 40 -7.36 0.15 -4.43
C TYR A 40 -8.59 0.39 -5.31
N ILE A 41 -9.12 -0.64 -5.98
CA ILE A 41 -10.28 -0.53 -6.86
C ILE A 41 -11.56 -0.66 -6.01
N ALA A 42 -12.57 0.16 -6.29
CA ALA A 42 -13.87 0.02 -5.63
C ALA A 42 -14.56 -1.29 -6.05
N ALA A 43 -15.23 -1.97 -5.12
CA ALA A 43 -15.84 -3.28 -5.38
C ALA A 43 -16.95 -3.25 -6.45
N GLY A 44 -17.57 -2.09 -6.69
CA GLY A 44 -18.57 -1.88 -7.74
C GLY A 44 -18.01 -1.28 -9.04
N ASP A 45 -16.68 -1.17 -9.19
CA ASP A 45 -16.09 -0.54 -10.36
C ASP A 45 -16.23 -1.45 -11.61
N PRO A 46 -16.83 -0.96 -12.71
CA PRO A 46 -16.97 -1.73 -13.95
C PRO A 46 -15.64 -2.25 -14.52
N HIS A 47 -14.52 -1.56 -14.27
CA HIS A 47 -13.20 -1.94 -14.78
C HIS A 47 -12.69 -3.26 -14.19
N LEU A 48 -13.24 -3.74 -13.06
CA LEU A 48 -12.95 -5.08 -12.54
C LEU A 48 -13.41 -6.19 -13.50
N GLY A 49 -14.41 -5.90 -14.34
CA GLY A 49 -14.98 -6.81 -15.34
C GLY A 49 -14.39 -6.65 -16.74
N GLU A 50 -13.36 -5.83 -16.95
CA GLU A 50 -12.82 -5.51 -18.27
C GLU A 50 -11.32 -5.83 -18.41
N GLY A 51 -10.87 -6.07 -19.64
CA GLY A 51 -9.45 -6.30 -19.95
C GLY A 51 -8.84 -7.53 -19.27
N ASP A 52 -7.57 -7.40 -18.88
CA ASP A 52 -6.77 -8.43 -18.19
C ASP A 52 -7.12 -8.56 -16.70
N LEU A 53 -7.78 -7.56 -16.11
CA LEU A 53 -8.14 -7.52 -14.68
C LEU A 53 -9.14 -8.62 -14.29
N ARG A 54 -9.91 -9.15 -15.26
CA ARG A 54 -10.82 -10.29 -15.06
C ARG A 54 -10.11 -11.59 -14.67
N PHE A 55 -8.84 -11.74 -15.04
CA PHE A 55 -8.05 -12.94 -14.75
C PHE A 55 -7.26 -12.81 -13.45
N GLU A 56 -7.21 -11.63 -12.86
CA GLU A 56 -6.55 -11.37 -11.58
C GLU A 56 -7.49 -11.68 -10.40
N PRO A 57 -6.97 -12.19 -9.27
CA PRO A 57 -7.80 -12.47 -8.10
C PRO A 57 -8.51 -11.21 -7.59
N ALA A 58 -9.83 -11.27 -7.39
CA ALA A 58 -10.62 -10.11 -6.95
C ALA A 58 -10.10 -9.48 -5.63
N ALA A 59 -9.57 -10.30 -4.71
CA ALA A 59 -8.96 -9.85 -3.46
C ALA A 59 -7.67 -9.03 -3.65
N ALA A 60 -7.00 -9.13 -4.81
CA ALA A 60 -5.84 -8.33 -5.17
C ALA A 60 -6.23 -6.97 -5.78
N LEU A 61 -7.50 -6.78 -6.14
CA LEU A 61 -7.99 -5.62 -6.88
C LEU A 61 -8.97 -4.77 -6.07
N ALA A 62 -9.98 -5.39 -5.48
CA ALA A 62 -11.08 -4.70 -4.81
C ALA A 62 -10.76 -4.35 -3.35
N SER A 63 -11.19 -3.16 -2.91
CA SER A 63 -10.83 -2.59 -1.61
C SER A 63 -11.99 -1.79 -1.00
N GLY A 64 -13.11 -2.47 -0.78
CA GLY A 64 -14.32 -1.86 -0.21
C GLY A 64 -15.13 -1.03 -1.22
N ALA A 65 -16.13 -0.31 -0.73
CA ALA A 65 -17.08 0.43 -1.57
C ALA A 65 -16.43 1.62 -2.31
N ASP A 66 -15.38 2.21 -1.76
CA ASP A 66 -14.67 3.38 -2.33
C ASP A 66 -13.21 3.08 -2.72
N GLY A 67 -12.80 1.82 -2.61
CA GLY A 67 -11.44 1.40 -2.94
C GLY A 67 -10.39 1.77 -1.88
N LEU A 68 -10.79 2.19 -0.68
CA LEU A 68 -9.86 2.68 0.35
C LEU A 68 -9.71 1.76 1.57
N ASP A 69 -10.36 0.61 1.64
CA ASP A 69 -10.36 -0.21 2.87
C ASP A 69 -8.97 -0.75 3.23
N ALA A 70 -8.22 -1.27 2.24
CA ALA A 70 -6.84 -1.69 2.45
C ALA A 70 -5.96 -0.50 2.86
N ILE A 71 -6.13 0.66 2.21
CA ILE A 71 -5.36 1.87 2.51
C ILE A 71 -5.63 2.34 3.95
N ARG A 72 -6.90 2.39 4.39
CA ARG A 72 -7.27 2.73 5.77
C ARG A 72 -6.58 1.80 6.77
N ARG A 73 -6.57 0.51 6.48
CA ARG A 73 -5.94 -0.50 7.33
C ARG A 73 -4.43 -0.29 7.43
N ILE A 74 -3.74 -0.11 6.30
CA ILE A 74 -2.29 0.12 6.26
C ILE A 74 -1.92 1.41 7.00
N VAL A 75 -2.61 2.52 6.71
CA VAL A 75 -2.35 3.82 7.35
C VAL A 75 -2.48 3.72 8.87
N ARG A 76 -3.46 2.96 9.38
CA ARG A 76 -3.63 2.74 10.81
C ARG A 76 -2.51 1.86 11.39
N ASP A 77 -2.27 0.71 10.78
CA ASP A 77 -1.43 -0.35 11.37
C ASP A 77 0.07 -0.05 11.23
N ALA A 78 0.51 0.54 10.11
CA ALA A 78 1.92 0.77 9.82
C ALA A 78 2.65 1.64 10.87
N ARG A 79 1.95 2.58 11.51
CA ARG A 79 2.52 3.45 12.57
C ARG A 79 3.11 2.67 13.74
N ALA A 80 2.58 1.48 14.03
CA ALA A 80 3.04 0.63 15.13
C ALA A 80 4.35 -0.09 14.81
N HIS A 81 4.77 -0.13 13.54
CA HIS A 81 5.97 -0.84 13.08
C HIS A 81 7.07 0.10 12.59
N LEU A 82 6.76 1.38 12.38
CA LEU A 82 7.73 2.39 12.00
C LEU A 82 8.56 2.86 13.21
N ARG A 83 9.85 3.06 12.98
CA ARG A 83 10.73 3.82 13.88
C ARG A 83 10.35 5.30 13.90
N PRO A 84 10.70 6.06 14.95
CA PRO A 84 10.55 7.52 14.94
C PRO A 84 11.22 8.13 13.70
N GLY A 85 10.50 9.00 12.96
CA GLY A 85 10.97 9.54 11.68
C GLY A 85 10.82 8.60 10.48
N GLY A 86 10.34 7.37 10.69
CA GLY A 86 10.11 6.40 9.63
C GLY A 86 8.95 6.79 8.72
N GLY A 87 9.01 6.35 7.46
CA GLY A 87 8.07 6.72 6.41
C GLY A 87 7.08 5.62 6.01
N LEU A 88 5.91 6.03 5.54
CA LEU A 88 4.95 5.18 4.83
C LEU A 88 4.73 5.74 3.43
N LEU A 89 4.85 4.89 2.40
CA LEU A 89 4.45 5.21 1.03
C LEU A 89 3.61 4.08 0.45
N PHE A 90 2.57 4.41 -0.30
CA PHE A 90 1.82 3.38 -1.02
C PHE A 90 1.18 3.89 -2.30
N GLU A 91 1.01 2.98 -3.24
CA GLU A 91 0.26 3.24 -4.47
C GLU A 91 -1.25 3.31 -4.19
N HIS A 92 -1.96 4.13 -4.96
CA HIS A 92 -3.42 4.22 -4.98
C HIS A 92 -3.91 4.57 -6.39
N GLY A 93 -5.22 4.51 -6.62
CA GLY A 93 -5.86 4.94 -7.86
C GLY A 93 -5.68 6.44 -8.12
N TYR A 94 -5.62 6.85 -9.40
CA TYR A 94 -5.26 8.23 -9.78
C TYR A 94 -6.21 9.33 -9.28
N ARG A 95 -7.44 8.96 -8.86
CA ARG A 95 -8.44 9.89 -8.30
C ARG A 95 -8.46 9.93 -6.78
N GLN A 96 -7.71 9.05 -6.12
CA GLN A 96 -7.79 8.86 -4.67
C GLN A 96 -6.82 9.73 -3.87
N GLY A 97 -5.87 10.43 -4.52
CA GLY A 97 -4.78 11.14 -3.83
C GLY A 97 -5.25 12.09 -2.74
N ALA A 98 -6.27 12.92 -2.98
CA ALA A 98 -6.82 13.81 -1.95
C ALA A 98 -7.39 13.07 -0.74
N ALA A 99 -8.16 11.99 -0.96
CA ALA A 99 -8.74 11.19 0.12
C ALA A 99 -7.64 10.45 0.91
N VAL A 100 -6.63 9.92 0.21
CA VAL A 100 -5.48 9.26 0.83
C VAL A 100 -4.67 10.21 1.70
N ARG A 101 -4.38 11.42 1.21
CA ARG A 101 -3.70 12.44 2.02
C ARG A 101 -4.50 12.82 3.27
N ALA A 102 -5.83 12.90 3.16
CA ALA A 102 -6.69 13.15 4.31
C ALA A 102 -6.61 12.02 5.35
N LEU A 103 -6.59 10.74 4.92
CA LEU A 103 -6.42 9.59 5.81
C LEU A 103 -5.05 9.62 6.52
N LEU A 104 -3.97 9.91 5.78
CA LEU A 104 -2.62 10.04 6.36
C LEU A 104 -2.56 11.15 7.41
N ALA A 105 -3.08 12.33 7.09
CA ALA A 105 -3.11 13.48 8.00
C ALA A 105 -3.95 13.18 9.25
N ALA A 106 -5.14 12.58 9.10
CA ALA A 106 -6.01 12.20 10.22
C ALA A 106 -5.36 11.14 11.13
N ALA A 107 -4.53 10.25 10.57
CA ALA A 107 -3.76 9.28 11.35
C ALA A 107 -2.49 9.89 11.99
N GLY A 108 -2.21 11.18 11.79
CA GLY A 108 -1.10 11.90 12.39
C GLY A 108 0.24 11.70 11.68
N TYR A 109 0.24 11.35 10.39
CA TYR A 109 1.46 11.41 9.57
C TYR A 109 1.80 12.87 9.26
N ARG A 110 3.10 13.17 9.22
CA ARG A 110 3.67 14.47 8.87
C ARG A 110 4.16 14.46 7.44
N GLU A 111 4.39 15.66 6.89
CA GLU A 111 4.94 15.86 5.54
C GLU A 111 4.15 15.09 4.46
N VAL A 112 2.82 15.06 4.62
CA VAL A 112 1.94 14.29 3.74
C VAL A 112 2.01 14.82 2.31
N PHE A 113 2.30 13.93 1.36
CA PHE A 113 2.47 14.29 -0.05
C PHE A 113 1.83 13.25 -0.99
N SER A 114 1.71 13.64 -2.27
CA SER A 114 1.46 12.71 -3.36
C SER A 114 2.44 12.95 -4.51
N ALA A 115 3.08 11.88 -4.97
CA ALA A 115 3.95 11.87 -6.13
C ALA A 115 3.17 11.43 -7.38
N ARG A 116 3.57 12.01 -8.52
CA ARG A 116 2.99 11.72 -9.82
C ARG A 116 3.82 10.68 -10.57
N ASP A 117 3.14 9.83 -11.33
CA ASP A 117 3.79 8.94 -12.30
C ASP A 117 4.25 9.70 -13.55
N LEU A 118 4.80 8.97 -14.53
CA LEU A 118 5.27 9.53 -15.80
C LEU A 118 4.14 10.10 -16.67
N GLU A 119 2.89 9.73 -16.43
CA GLU A 119 1.70 10.28 -17.08
C GLU A 119 1.17 11.53 -16.34
N GLY A 120 1.85 11.98 -15.27
CA GLY A 120 1.47 13.14 -14.50
C GLY A 120 0.28 12.89 -13.56
N ARG A 121 -0.09 11.63 -13.30
CA ARG A 121 -1.20 11.25 -12.41
C ARG A 121 -0.68 10.97 -11.01
N GLU A 122 -1.40 11.43 -9.98
CA GLU A 122 -1.05 11.10 -8.58
C GLU A 122 -1.20 9.59 -8.35
N ARG A 123 -0.09 8.87 -8.16
CA ARG A 123 -0.14 7.42 -7.93
C ARG A 123 0.37 6.98 -6.59
N VAL A 124 1.30 7.72 -6.00
CA VAL A 124 1.90 7.36 -4.71
C VAL A 124 1.61 8.46 -3.72
N SER A 125 1.19 8.10 -2.51
CA SER A 125 1.10 9.03 -1.39
C SER A 125 1.85 8.51 -0.19
N GLY A 126 2.31 9.41 0.66
CA GLY A 126 3.07 9.04 1.84
C GLY A 126 3.30 10.18 2.83
N GLY A 127 3.99 9.85 3.92
CA GLY A 127 4.37 10.77 5.00
C GLY A 127 5.23 10.06 6.05
N SER A 128 5.64 10.79 7.10
CA SER A 128 6.52 10.31 8.18
C SER A 128 5.84 10.36 9.56
N ILE A 129 6.30 9.54 10.52
CA ILE A 129 5.81 9.57 11.92
C ILE A 129 6.68 10.39 12.87
#